data_AF-A0A1G2MPT1-F1
#
_entry.id   AF-A0A1G2MPT1-F1
#
_cell.length_a   1.000
_cell.length_b   1.000
_cell.length_c   1.000
_cell.angle_alpha   90.00
_cell.angle_beta   90.00
_cell.angle_gamma   90.00
#
_symmetry.space_group_name_H-M   'P 1'
#
loop_
_entity.id
_entity.type
_entity.pdbx_description
1 polymer ?
#
loop_
_entity_poly.entity_id
_entity_poly.type
_entity_poly.pdbx_seq_one_letter_code
_entity_poly.pdbx_strand_id
1 'polypeptide(L)'
;METFLKDDFFLMKYSEKQGMFLDSHTPPPRVYAVSSLKSSFEEMFGLWPLPIYVEAVLLPFKNQIIYDGILYPRTITFGRGMTHSFNESYKEAKKKSGIITTLV
;
A
#
# COMPACT_ATOMS: atom_id res chain seq x y z
N MET A 1 -6.41 -22.79 0.19
CA MET A 1 -6.37 -21.76 -0.85
C MET A 1 -5.57 -20.61 -0.25
N GLU A 2 -4.48 -20.17 -0.87
CA GLU A 2 -3.78 -18.97 -0.43
C GLU A 2 -4.69 -17.76 -0.71
N THR A 3 -5.06 -17.01 0.32
CA THR A 3 -5.93 -15.84 0.19
C THR A 3 -5.09 -14.69 -0.36
N PHE A 4 -5.46 -14.16 -1.52
CA PHE A 4 -4.90 -12.91 -2.06
C PHE A 4 -5.88 -11.76 -1.83
N LEU A 5 -5.36 -10.53 -1.79
CA LEU A 5 -6.17 -9.32 -1.75
C LEU A 5 -6.00 -8.58 -3.07
N LYS A 6 -7.07 -8.49 -3.86
CA LYS A 6 -7.11 -7.62 -5.04
C LYS A 6 -8.01 -6.43 -4.71
N ASP A 7 -7.42 -5.24 -4.66
CA ASP A 7 -8.15 -4.01 -4.36
C ASP A 7 -7.37 -2.78 -4.89
N ASP A 8 -7.97 -1.61 -4.74
CA ASP A 8 -7.23 -0.36 -4.81
C ASP A 8 -6.66 0.02 -3.42
N PHE A 9 -5.44 0.54 -3.42
CA PHE A 9 -4.72 0.95 -2.23
C PHE A 9 -4.15 2.35 -2.39
N PHE A 10 -3.83 2.98 -1.27
CA PHE A 10 -3.02 4.19 -1.24
C PHE A 10 -1.60 3.82 -0.82
N LEU A 11 -0.63 3.90 -1.73
CA LEU A 11 0.77 3.83 -1.39
C LEU A 11 1.15 5.11 -0.63
N MET A 12 1.27 5.00 0.69
CA MET A 12 1.42 6.15 1.58
C MET A 12 2.88 6.59 1.74
N LYS A 13 3.80 5.63 1.70
CA LYS A 13 5.24 5.81 1.77
C LYS A 13 5.94 4.53 1.34
N TYR A 14 7.21 4.62 1.01
CA TYR A 14 8.02 3.47 0.68
C TYR A 14 9.50 3.69 1.04
N SER A 15 10.27 2.60 0.98
CA SER A 15 11.72 2.53 1.02
C SER A 15 12.20 1.66 -0.14
N GLU A 16 13.51 1.46 -0.27
CA GLU A 16 14.10 0.56 -1.28
C GLU A 16 13.43 -0.82 -1.36
N LYS A 17 13.08 -1.40 -0.19
CA LYS A 17 12.60 -2.78 -0.09
C LYS A 17 11.11 -2.94 0.15
N GLN A 18 10.41 -1.89 0.57
CA GLN A 18 9.02 -2.01 1.04
C GLN A 18 8.18 -0.76 0.75
N GLY A 19 6.91 -0.97 0.43
CA GLY A 19 5.88 0.04 0.30
C GLY A 19 4.78 -0.17 1.32
N MET A 20 4.19 0.91 1.82
CA MET A 20 3.11 0.88 2.80
C MET A 20 1.78 1.16 2.08
N PHE A 21 1.02 0.10 1.85
CA PHE A 21 -0.25 0.13 1.13
C PHE A 21 -1.38 0.25 2.14
N LEU A 22 -2.05 1.40 2.15
CA LEU A 22 -3.22 1.66 2.98
C LEU A 22 -4.50 1.22 2.25
N ASP A 23 -5.26 0.34 2.87
CA ASP A 23 -6.69 0.15 2.60
C ASP A 23 -7.46 1.05 3.57
N SER A 24 -8.05 2.12 3.03
CA SER A 24 -8.97 3.00 3.75
C SER A 24 -10.41 2.84 3.27
N HIS A 25 -10.68 1.88 2.38
CA HIS A 25 -12.02 1.64 1.84
C HIS A 25 -12.85 0.77 2.80
N THR A 26 -12.19 -0.15 3.51
CA THR A 26 -12.83 -1.07 4.46
C THR A 26 -12.50 -0.69 5.91
N PRO A 27 -13.48 -0.26 6.73
CA PRO A 27 -13.27 -0.04 8.15
C PRO A 27 -13.11 -1.37 8.93
N PRO A 28 -12.19 -1.46 9.90
CA PRO A 28 -11.19 -0.46 10.25
C PRO A 28 -10.06 -0.41 9.21
N PRO A 29 -9.43 0.76 8.98
CA PRO A 29 -8.38 0.90 7.98
C PRO A 29 -7.19 -0.02 8.29
N ARG A 30 -6.53 -0.50 7.24
CA ARG A 30 -5.43 -1.47 7.33
C ARG A 30 -4.24 -0.99 6.51
N VAL A 31 -3.03 -1.30 7.00
CA VAL A 31 -1.79 -0.98 6.29
C VAL A 31 -1.01 -2.26 6.09
N TYR A 32 -0.65 -2.53 4.83
CA TYR A 32 0.14 -3.68 4.43
C TYR A 32 1.57 -3.23 4.08
N ALA A 33 2.57 -3.91 4.63
CA ALA A 33 3.96 -3.77 4.22
C ALA A 33 4.24 -4.72 3.05
N VAL A 34 4.29 -4.17 1.84
CA VAL A 34 4.45 -4.93 0.60
C VAL A 34 5.88 -4.81 0.12
N SER A 35 6.53 -5.92 -0.18
CA SER A 35 7.92 -5.94 -0.62
C SER A 35 8.03 -5.54 -2.09
N SER A 36 9.08 -4.77 -2.43
CA SER A 36 9.43 -4.55 -3.83
C SER A 36 9.92 -5.87 -4.46
N LEU A 37 9.72 -5.99 -5.77
CA LEU A 37 10.19 -7.13 -6.54
C LEU A 37 11.51 -6.78 -7.23
N LYS A 38 11.55 -6.80 -8.56
CA LYS A 38 12.74 -6.46 -9.33
C LYS A 38 13.07 -4.97 -9.25
N SER A 39 12.06 -4.11 -9.39
CA SER A 39 12.20 -2.66 -9.30
C SER A 39 11.75 -2.16 -7.94
N SER A 40 12.47 -1.18 -7.40
CA SER A 40 12.09 -0.52 -6.15
C SER A 40 10.87 0.38 -6.38
N PHE A 41 10.17 0.74 -5.30
CA PHE A 41 9.06 1.69 -5.40
C PHE A 41 9.54 3.10 -5.78
N GLU A 42 10.78 3.46 -5.42
CA GLU A 42 11.40 4.73 -5.84
C GLU A 42 11.68 4.74 -7.34
N GLU A 43 12.19 3.63 -7.92
CA GLU A 43 12.38 3.52 -9.37
C GLU A 43 11.06 3.64 -10.14
N MET A 44 9.96 3.11 -9.58
CA MET A 44 8.65 3.15 -10.22
C MET A 44 7.93 4.50 -10.03
N PHE A 45 8.08 5.13 -8.86
CA PHE A 45 7.21 6.23 -8.41
C PHE A 45 7.92 7.45 -7.82
N GLY A 46 9.26 7.53 -7.84
CA GLY A 46 10.04 8.57 -7.15
C GLY A 46 9.67 10.03 -7.49
N LEU A 47 9.09 10.27 -8.66
CA LEU A 47 8.65 11.60 -9.10
C LEU A 47 7.18 11.90 -8.78
N TRP A 48 6.42 10.95 -8.23
CA TRP A 48 4.99 11.08 -7.98
C TRP A 48 4.73 11.56 -6.55
N PRO A 49 3.83 12.53 -6.34
CA PRO A 49 3.47 12.95 -5.00
C PRO A 49 2.71 11.83 -4.27
N LEU A 50 3.06 11.63 -3.00
CA LEU A 50 2.34 10.70 -2.13
C LEU A 50 1.08 11.37 -1.53
N PRO A 51 0.01 10.59 -1.27
CA PRO A 51 -0.12 9.16 -1.57
C PRO A 51 -0.45 8.89 -3.05
N ILE A 52 -0.04 7.71 -3.53
CA ILE A 52 -0.35 7.24 -4.89
C ILE A 52 -1.49 6.23 -4.80
N TYR A 53 -2.55 6.45 -5.57
CA TYR A 53 -3.67 5.52 -5.66
C TYR A 53 -3.35 4.43 -6.69
N VAL A 54 -3.36 3.17 -6.28
CA VAL A 54 -2.83 2.05 -7.06
C VAL A 54 -3.72 0.82 -6.93
N GLU A 55 -4.14 0.24 -8.05
CA GLU A 55 -4.71 -1.11 -8.07
C GLU A 55 -3.56 -2.12 -7.95
N ALA A 56 -3.69 -3.07 -7.02
CA ALA A 56 -2.69 -4.09 -6.81
C ALA A 56 -3.33 -5.43 -6.38
N VAL A 57 -2.62 -6.51 -6.67
CA VAL A 57 -2.91 -7.83 -6.10
C VAL A 57 -1.84 -8.14 -5.06
N LEU A 58 -2.20 -8.16 -3.77
CA LEU A 58 -1.32 -8.52 -2.68
C LEU A 58 -1.37 -10.04 -2.46
N LEU A 59 -0.20 -10.67 -2.51
CA LEU A 59 -0.01 -12.11 -2.40
C LEU A 59 0.79 -12.46 -1.14
N PRO A 60 0.39 -13.50 -0.39
CA PRO A 60 1.28 -14.11 0.58
C PRO A 60 2.47 -14.73 -0.16
N PHE A 61 3.69 -14.44 0.27
CA PHE A 61 4.86 -15.13 -0.23
C PHE A 61 5.86 -15.34 0.90
N LYS A 62 5.95 -16.59 1.39
CA LYS A 62 6.69 -16.90 2.62
C LYS A 62 6.17 -16.01 3.77
N ASN A 63 7.05 -15.38 4.54
CA ASN A 63 6.71 -14.51 5.67
C ASN A 63 6.65 -13.03 5.28
N GLN A 64 6.25 -12.72 4.04
CA GLN A 64 6.10 -11.35 3.55
C GLN A 64 4.93 -11.24 2.57
N ILE A 65 4.53 -10.01 2.29
CA ILE A 65 3.55 -9.68 1.25
C ILE A 65 4.32 -9.19 0.02
N ILE A 66 3.95 -9.68 -1.16
CA ILE A 66 4.42 -9.19 -2.46
C ILE A 66 3.23 -8.79 -3.31
N TYR A 67 3.48 -8.14 -4.45
CA TYR A 67 2.48 -7.96 -5.50
C TYR A 67 2.70 -8.97 -6.65
N ASP A 68 1.76 -9.08 -7.57
CA ASP A 68 1.80 -10.03 -8.71
C ASP A 68 2.78 -9.65 -9.85
N GLY A 69 3.59 -8.61 -9.65
CA GLY A 69 4.45 -8.03 -10.68
C GLY A 69 3.84 -6.84 -11.40
N ILE A 70 2.56 -6.53 -11.16
CA ILE A 70 1.85 -5.41 -11.77
C ILE A 70 1.32 -4.48 -10.69
N LEU A 71 1.63 -3.19 -10.82
CA LEU A 71 1.02 -2.12 -10.06
C LEU A 71 0.39 -1.16 -11.06
N TYR A 72 -0.91 -0.91 -10.95
CA TYR A 72 -1.61 -0.03 -11.87
C TYR A 72 -1.93 1.30 -11.17
N PRO A 73 -1.04 2.31 -11.26
CA PRO A 73 -1.29 3.62 -10.67
C PRO A 73 -2.46 4.29 -11.40
N ARG A 74 -3.39 4.86 -10.63
CA ARG A 74 -4.43 5.72 -11.17
C ARG A 74 -3.87 7.14 -11.31
N THR A 75 -4.22 7.83 -12.39
CA THR A 75 -3.78 9.21 -12.67
C THR A 75 -4.59 10.22 -11.85
N ILE A 76 -4.46 10.16 -10.52
CA ILE A 76 -5.16 11.03 -9.57
C ILE A 76 -4.13 11.63 -8.60
N THR A 77 -4.19 12.93 -8.39
CA THR A 77 -3.40 13.65 -7.38
C THR A 77 -4.31 14.18 -6.28
N PHE A 78 -3.84 14.14 -5.03
CA PHE A 78 -4.63 14.54 -3.88
C PHE A 78 -4.19 15.90 -3.34
N GLY A 79 -5.17 16.79 -3.11
CA GLY A 79 -4.94 18.04 -2.40
C GLY A 79 -4.74 17.81 -0.90
N ARG A 80 -4.23 18.85 -0.21
CA ARG A 80 -3.83 18.80 1.22
C ARG A 80 -4.88 18.20 2.16
N GLY A 81 -6.17 18.51 1.95
CA GLY A 81 -7.25 18.00 2.80
C GLY A 81 -7.40 16.47 2.74
N MET A 82 -7.46 15.91 1.52
CA MET A 82 -7.52 14.46 1.29
C MET A 82 -6.24 13.78 1.78
N THR A 83 -5.07 14.35 1.46
CA THR A 83 -3.77 13.85 1.95
C THR A 83 -3.72 13.81 3.48
N HIS A 84 -4.26 14.82 4.17
CA HIS A 84 -4.36 14.81 5.63
C HIS A 84 -5.26 13.68 6.12
N SER A 85 -6.44 13.50 5.52
CA SER A 85 -7.36 12.41 5.87
C SER A 85 -6.72 11.03 5.72
N PHE A 86 -6.01 10.75 4.61
CA PHE A 86 -5.30 9.49 4.44
C PHE A 86 -4.18 9.28 5.47
N ASN A 87 -3.48 10.34 5.86
CA ASN A 87 -2.47 10.26 6.92
C ASN A 87 -3.10 9.91 8.29
N GLU A 88 -4.28 10.43 8.60
CA GLU A 88 -5.01 10.06 9.81
C GLU A 88 -5.48 8.61 9.77
N SER A 89 -6.06 8.14 8.65
CA SER A 89 -6.40 6.72 8.47
C SER A 89 -5.18 5.81 8.58
N TYR A 90 -4.03 6.23 8.05
CA TYR A 90 -2.77 5.50 8.17
C TYR A 90 -2.29 5.38 9.63
N LYS A 91 -2.37 6.47 10.40
CA LYS A 91 -2.04 6.46 11.84
C LYS A 91 -3.01 5.58 12.63
N GLU A 92 -4.30 5.67 12.32
CA GLU A 92 -5.35 4.86 12.95
C GLU A 92 -5.14 3.36 12.69
N ALA A 93 -4.87 2.98 11.44
CA ALA A 93 -4.58 1.61 11.05
C ALA A 93 -3.39 1.04 11.83
N LYS A 94 -2.29 1.80 11.89
CA LYS A 94 -1.10 1.43 12.68
C LYS A 94 -1.40 1.26 14.16
N LYS A 95 -2.27 2.08 14.73
CA LYS A 95 -2.64 2.02 16.15
C LYS A 95 -3.54 0.83 16.46
N LYS A 96 -4.50 0.52 15.57
CA LYS A 96 -5.51 -0.52 15.81
C LYS A 96 -5.03 -1.92 15.45
N SER A 97 -4.39 -2.06 14.28
CA SER A 97 -4.05 -3.36 13.69
C SER A 97 -2.55 -3.58 13.54
N GLY A 98 -1.73 -2.57 13.85
CA GLY A 98 -0.32 -2.57 13.49
C GLY A 98 -0.11 -2.45 11.98
N ILE A 99 1.11 -2.77 11.52
CA ILE A 99 1.42 -2.93 10.10
C ILE A 99 1.33 -4.42 9.79
N ILE A 100 0.49 -4.79 8.83
CA ILE A 100 0.30 -6.17 8.39
C ILE A 100 1.47 -6.53 7.49
N THR A 101 2.25 -7.53 7.89
CA THR A 101 3.45 -7.97 7.17
C THR A 101 3.29 -9.34 6.51
N THR A 102 2.19 -10.04 6.78
CA THR A 102 1.86 -11.36 6.22
C THR A 102 0.36 -11.46 5.97
N LEU A 103 -0.04 -12.23 4.96
CA LEU A 103 -1.43 -12.63 4.72
C LEU A 103 -1.59 -14.10 5.15
N VAL A 104 -2.74 -14.42 5.75
CA VAL A 104 -3.10 -15.76 6.24
C VAL A 104 -4.21 -16.38 5.40
#